data_AF-A0A0D0BX48-F1
#
_entry.id   AF-A0A0D0BX48-F1
#
_cell.length_a   1.000
_cell.length_b   1.000
_cell.length_c   1.000
_cell.angle_alpha   90.00
_cell.angle_beta   90.00
_cell.angle_gamma   90.00
#
_symmetry.space_group_name_H-M   'P 1'
#
loop_
_entity.id
_entity.type
_entity.pdbx_description
1 polymer ?
#
loop_
_entity_poly.entity_id
_entity_poly.type
_entity_poly.pdbx_seq_one_letter_code
_entity_poly.pdbx_strand_id
1 'polypeptide(L)'
;MIRSLVDNDANRDRGLIYLQDEQYTFSTKEGGREWSVYGSPWQPYFGGWAFNYLPEEASDRVSVIPEVDILLTHGPPHNVLDKTFTNVNAGCPALLAHLSKMRGPPLLHVFGHIHEARGAVRYSWSQAEEDQGTSPLGIRETIMVNAANQPLGRQAIKPGPGGQRIPCGGPGFQPVIVDLLDMAIRPEM
;
A
#
# COMPACT_ATOMS: atom_id res chain seq x y z
N MET A 1 -1.79 -26.58 9.66
CA MET A 1 -2.54 -25.29 9.63
C MET A 1 -2.18 -24.56 8.34
N ILE A 2 -2.97 -23.59 7.86
CA ILE A 2 -2.67 -22.87 6.61
C ILE A 2 -1.26 -22.25 6.63
N ARG A 3 -0.86 -21.64 7.75
CA ARG A 3 0.48 -21.02 7.88
C ARG A 3 1.63 -22.01 7.62
N SER A 4 1.56 -23.23 8.14
CA SER A 4 2.64 -24.22 7.95
C SER A 4 2.80 -24.66 6.48
N LEU A 5 1.79 -24.45 5.63
CA LEU A 5 1.88 -24.73 4.20
C LEU A 5 2.63 -23.64 3.43
N VAL A 6 2.67 -22.41 3.95
CA VAL A 6 3.26 -21.25 3.25
C VAL A 6 4.56 -20.77 3.89
N ASP A 7 4.66 -20.80 5.22
CA ASP A 7 5.80 -20.35 6.01
C ASP A 7 6.55 -21.58 6.55
N ASN A 8 7.47 -22.10 5.74
CA ASN A 8 8.35 -23.22 6.08
C ASN A 8 9.66 -23.14 5.29
N ASP A 9 10.69 -23.84 5.78
CA ASP A 9 12.04 -23.80 5.21
C ASP A 9 12.08 -24.26 3.75
N ALA A 10 11.35 -25.33 3.41
CA ALA A 10 11.32 -25.85 2.04
C ALA A 10 10.76 -24.83 1.02
N ASN A 11 9.85 -23.95 1.45
CA ASN A 11 9.37 -22.84 0.63
C ASN A 11 10.39 -21.70 0.55
N ARG A 12 11.04 -21.36 1.67
CA ARG A 12 12.08 -20.32 1.72
C ARG A 12 13.28 -20.69 0.85
N ASP A 13 13.71 -21.95 0.87
CA ASP A 13 14.79 -22.48 0.02
C ASP A 13 14.48 -22.36 -1.49
N ARG A 14 13.19 -22.26 -1.83
CA ARG A 14 12.70 -22.06 -3.21
C ARG A 14 12.41 -20.59 -3.52
N GLY A 15 12.76 -19.67 -2.63
CA GLY A 15 12.56 -18.23 -2.77
C GLY A 15 11.13 -17.75 -2.47
N LEU A 16 10.26 -18.58 -1.87
CA LEU A 16 8.94 -18.14 -1.42
C LEU A 16 9.06 -17.58 0.01
N ILE A 17 8.88 -16.27 0.13
CA ILE A 17 8.99 -15.54 1.39
C ILE A 17 7.60 -15.16 1.89
N TYR A 18 7.27 -15.58 3.11
CA TYR A 18 6.04 -15.20 3.80
C TYR A 18 6.32 -13.98 4.68
N LEU A 19 5.80 -12.81 4.29
CA LEU A 19 6.18 -11.55 4.95
C LEU A 19 5.59 -11.41 6.35
N GLN A 20 4.26 -11.46 6.55
CA GLN A 20 3.57 -11.27 7.84
C GLN A 20 4.37 -10.52 8.95
N ASP A 21 4.51 -9.21 8.80
CA ASP A 21 5.28 -8.28 9.62
C ASP A 21 6.82 -8.38 9.49
N GLU A 22 7.32 -8.99 8.41
CA GLU A 22 8.74 -9.06 8.00
C GLU A 22 9.04 -8.17 6.79
N GLN A 23 10.30 -7.75 6.70
CA GLN A 23 10.88 -7.09 5.53
C GLN A 23 11.68 -8.11 4.71
N TYR A 24 11.72 -7.92 3.39
CA TYR A 24 12.59 -8.67 2.49
C TYR A 24 13.23 -7.72 1.46
N THR A 25 14.46 -8.03 1.04
CA THR A 25 15.13 -7.33 -0.06
C THR A 25 15.33 -8.25 -1.25
N PHE A 26 15.17 -7.71 -2.46
CA PHE A 26 15.32 -8.47 -3.70
C PHE A 26 15.77 -7.58 -4.85
N SER A 27 16.38 -8.18 -5.87
CA SER A 27 16.64 -7.55 -7.16
C SER A 27 15.89 -8.29 -8.25
N THR A 28 15.39 -7.56 -9.24
CA THR A 28 14.67 -8.14 -10.40
C THR A 28 15.61 -8.75 -11.44
N LYS A 29 16.91 -8.44 -11.38
CA LYS A 29 17.98 -9.10 -12.14
C LYS A 29 19.33 -8.98 -11.43
N GLU A 30 20.30 -9.78 -11.88
CA GLU A 30 21.69 -9.69 -11.43
C GLU A 30 22.28 -8.29 -11.68
N GLY A 31 22.85 -7.68 -10.63
CA GLY A 31 23.40 -6.32 -10.68
C GLY A 31 22.37 -5.20 -10.82
N GLY A 32 21.06 -5.50 -10.71
CA GLY A 32 20.00 -4.49 -10.71
C GLY A 32 19.86 -3.76 -9.36
N ARG A 33 19.00 -2.73 -9.34
CA ARG A 33 18.57 -2.06 -8.10
C ARG A 33 18.06 -3.09 -7.09
N GLU A 34 18.46 -2.94 -5.83
CA GLU A 34 17.85 -3.65 -4.71
C GLU A 34 16.56 -2.94 -4.30
N TRP A 35 15.48 -3.70 -4.16
CA TRP A 35 14.18 -3.27 -3.71
C TRP A 35 13.93 -3.82 -2.31
N SER A 36 13.33 -3.00 -1.45
CA SER A 36 12.85 -3.43 -0.13
C SER A 36 11.33 -3.52 -0.11
N VAL A 37 10.79 -4.60 0.47
CA VAL A 37 9.35 -4.80 0.66
C VAL A 37 9.05 -5.16 2.10
N TYR A 38 7.99 -4.57 2.67
CA TYR A 38 7.43 -4.95 3.97
C TYR A 38 5.95 -5.31 3.81
N GLY A 39 5.50 -6.37 4.49
CA GLY A 39 4.12 -6.83 4.40
C GLY A 39 3.44 -6.97 5.75
N SER A 40 2.31 -6.30 5.97
CA SER A 40 1.52 -6.42 7.21
C SER A 40 0.06 -6.80 6.95
N PRO A 41 -0.49 -7.85 7.60
CA PRO A 41 -1.87 -8.27 7.40
C PRO A 41 -2.87 -7.46 8.24
N TRP A 42 -2.36 -6.66 9.18
CA TRP A 42 -3.16 -6.03 10.23
C TRP A 42 -4.04 -4.91 9.69
N GLN A 43 -5.25 -4.79 10.24
CA GLN A 43 -6.23 -3.77 9.89
C GLN A 43 -7.03 -3.31 11.11
N PRO A 44 -7.59 -2.09 11.09
CA PRO A 44 -8.54 -1.65 12.11
C PRO A 44 -9.71 -2.63 12.23
N TYR A 45 -10.24 -2.76 13.44
CA TYR A 45 -11.31 -3.71 13.75
C TYR A 45 -12.51 -3.60 12.78
N PHE A 46 -12.87 -4.74 12.16
CA PHE A 46 -14.06 -4.90 11.36
C PHE A 46 -14.52 -6.37 11.37
N GLY A 47 -15.72 -6.62 11.91
CA GLY A 47 -16.34 -7.95 11.85
C GLY A 47 -15.65 -9.05 12.67
N GLY A 48 -14.66 -8.72 13.51
CA GLY A 48 -13.94 -9.69 14.34
C GLY A 48 -13.13 -10.69 13.53
N TRP A 49 -12.61 -10.27 12.37
CA TRP A 49 -11.86 -11.13 11.47
C TRP A 49 -10.41 -11.32 11.92
N ALA A 50 -9.72 -12.26 11.29
CA ALA A 50 -8.29 -12.44 11.51
C ALA A 50 -7.53 -11.13 11.23
N PHE A 51 -6.47 -10.90 12.01
CA PHE A 51 -5.61 -9.72 11.91
C PHE A 51 -6.31 -8.37 12.11
N ASN A 52 -7.34 -8.33 12.95
CA ASN A 52 -7.90 -7.09 13.47
C ASN A 52 -7.12 -6.59 14.69
N TYR A 53 -7.03 -5.26 14.83
CA TYR A 53 -6.60 -4.59 16.06
C TYR A 53 -7.61 -3.52 16.47
N LEU A 54 -7.65 -3.24 17.76
CA LEU A 54 -8.44 -2.15 18.32
C LEU A 54 -7.75 -0.79 18.06
N PRO A 55 -8.51 0.32 17.99
CA PRO A 55 -7.95 1.65 17.71
C PRO A 55 -6.77 2.04 18.61
N GLU A 56 -6.79 1.66 19.89
CA GLU A 56 -5.73 1.93 20.87
C GLU A 56 -4.41 1.19 20.56
N GLU A 57 -4.47 0.06 19.86
CA GLU A 57 -3.28 -0.70 19.45
C GLU A 57 -2.66 -0.15 18.16
N ALA A 58 -3.37 0.72 17.43
CA ALA A 58 -3.02 1.10 16.06
C ALA A 58 -1.62 1.72 15.98
N SER A 59 -1.24 2.57 16.94
CA SER A 59 0.09 3.20 16.96
C SER A 59 1.21 2.18 17.09
N ASP A 60 1.07 1.23 18.01
CA ASP A 60 2.07 0.20 18.23
C ASP A 60 2.20 -0.70 16.99
N ARG A 61 1.06 -1.06 16.37
CA ARG A 61 1.01 -1.88 15.16
C ARG A 61 1.71 -1.22 13.97
N VAL A 62 1.58 0.09 13.78
CA VAL A 62 2.19 0.77 12.63
C VAL A 62 3.62 1.21 12.89
N SER A 63 4.01 1.41 14.16
CA SER A 63 5.36 1.89 14.52
C SER A 63 6.49 0.94 14.13
N VAL A 64 6.18 -0.35 13.97
CA VAL A 64 7.15 -1.38 13.54
C VAL A 64 7.38 -1.39 12.04
N ILE A 65 6.56 -0.70 11.25
CA ILE A 65 6.69 -0.64 9.79
C ILE A 65 7.92 0.20 9.45
N PRO A 66 8.97 -0.39 8.85
CA PRO A 66 10.19 0.34 8.48
C PRO A 66 10.00 1.19 7.22
N GLU A 67 10.95 2.08 6.95
CA GLU A 67 11.07 2.71 5.64
C GLU A 67 11.49 1.67 4.60
N VAL A 68 10.66 1.48 3.56
CA VAL A 68 10.86 0.50 2.49
C VAL A 68 10.40 1.08 1.16
N ASP A 69 10.85 0.52 0.03
CA ASP A 69 10.40 0.95 -1.29
C ASP A 69 8.94 0.57 -1.55
N ILE A 70 8.55 -0.64 -1.12
CA ILE A 70 7.24 -1.22 -1.35
C ILE A 70 6.61 -1.61 -0.01
N LEU A 71 5.49 -0.97 0.31
CA LEU A 71 4.68 -1.35 1.46
C LEU A 71 3.45 -2.14 1.00
N LEU A 72 3.23 -3.30 1.60
CA LEU A 72 2.03 -4.12 1.42
C LEU A 72 1.25 -4.13 2.73
N THR A 73 0.02 -3.60 2.73
CA THR A 73 -0.89 -3.73 3.89
C THR A 73 -2.21 -4.33 3.47
N HIS A 74 -2.92 -4.99 4.37
CA HIS A 74 -4.25 -5.50 4.00
C HIS A 74 -5.26 -4.35 3.77
N GLY A 75 -5.29 -3.37 4.68
CA GLY A 75 -6.17 -2.19 4.62
C GLY A 75 -5.44 -0.89 4.22
N PRO A 76 -6.19 0.14 3.79
CA PRO A 76 -5.64 1.43 3.36
C PRO A 76 -5.22 2.34 4.53
N PRO A 77 -4.33 3.33 4.29
CA PRO A 77 -4.22 4.49 5.17
C PRO A 77 -5.48 5.36 5.11
N HIS A 78 -5.78 6.08 6.19
CA HIS A 78 -6.97 6.93 6.26
C HIS A 78 -7.03 7.99 5.16
N ASN A 79 -8.21 8.25 4.62
CA ASN A 79 -8.48 9.22 3.54
C ASN A 79 -7.79 8.92 2.19
N VAL A 80 -7.16 7.76 2.02
CA VAL A 80 -6.52 7.35 0.77
C VAL A 80 -7.21 6.10 0.26
N LEU A 81 -8.07 6.26 -0.75
CA LEU A 81 -8.74 5.13 -1.42
C LEU A 81 -9.46 4.18 -0.42
N ASP A 82 -10.11 4.76 0.59
CA ASP A 82 -10.69 4.05 1.75
C ASP A 82 -12.17 4.40 2.02
N LYS A 83 -12.82 5.08 1.07
CA LYS A 83 -14.21 5.55 1.22
C LYS A 83 -15.19 4.40 1.02
N THR A 84 -15.97 4.10 2.05
CA THR A 84 -16.97 3.04 2.00
C THR A 84 -18.29 3.47 1.34
N PHE A 85 -19.20 2.52 1.08
CA PHE A 85 -20.56 2.79 0.57
C PHE A 85 -21.38 3.69 1.50
N THR A 86 -21.11 3.67 2.80
CA THR A 86 -21.76 4.52 3.81
C THR A 86 -21.08 5.88 3.94
N ASN A 87 -20.17 6.23 3.02
CA ASN A 87 -19.33 7.42 3.04
C ASN A 87 -18.43 7.55 4.28
N VAL A 88 -18.12 6.45 4.96
CA VAL A 88 -17.15 6.41 6.06
C VAL A 88 -15.76 6.08 5.50
N ASN A 89 -14.73 6.76 5.99
CA ASN A 89 -13.33 6.47 5.68
C ASN A 89 -12.84 5.37 6.63
N ALA A 90 -12.63 4.17 6.11
CA ALA A 90 -12.29 2.98 6.90
C ALA A 90 -10.77 2.73 7.04
N GLY A 91 -9.93 3.56 6.41
CA GLY A 91 -8.49 3.43 6.49
C GLY A 91 -7.93 3.84 7.85
N CYS A 92 -6.73 3.36 8.15
CA CYS A 92 -6.09 3.56 9.45
C CYS A 92 -5.47 4.97 9.58
N PRO A 93 -5.90 5.80 10.55
CA PRO A 93 -5.32 7.13 10.78
C PRO A 93 -3.86 7.07 11.25
N ALA A 94 -3.53 6.09 12.11
CA ALA A 94 -2.18 5.90 12.60
C ALA A 94 -1.21 5.55 11.46
N LEU A 95 -1.65 4.75 10.49
CA LEU A 95 -0.85 4.39 9.32
C LEU A 95 -0.52 5.61 8.47
N LEU A 96 -1.52 6.47 8.17
CA LEU A 96 -1.27 7.71 7.43
C LEU A 96 -0.28 8.63 8.18
N ALA A 97 -0.47 8.78 9.49
CA ALA A 97 0.39 9.62 10.32
C ALA A 97 1.82 9.06 10.45
N HIS A 98 1.98 7.74 10.47
CA HIS A 98 3.29 7.08 10.45
C HIS A 98 4.02 7.35 9.14
N LEU A 99 3.35 7.12 8.00
CA LEU A 99 3.91 7.38 6.67
C LEU A 99 4.31 8.85 6.47
N SER A 100 3.52 9.80 6.99
CA SER A 100 3.85 11.24 6.88
C SER A 100 5.11 11.64 7.64
N LYS A 101 5.51 10.87 8.65
CA LYS A 101 6.69 11.13 9.49
C LYS A 101 7.96 10.46 8.97
N MET A 102 7.85 9.50 8.05
CA MET A 102 9.01 8.85 7.44
C MET A 102 9.87 9.88 6.71
N ARG A 103 11.19 9.72 6.75
CA ARG A 103 12.15 10.45 5.91
C ARG A 103 12.00 10.02 4.46
N GLY A 104 11.98 8.71 4.22
CA GLY A 104 11.64 8.09 2.93
C GLY A 104 10.32 7.32 3.00
N PRO A 105 9.16 7.94 2.71
CA PRO A 105 7.92 7.18 2.54
C PRO A 105 8.05 6.23 1.34
N PRO A 106 7.28 5.12 1.30
CA PRO A 106 7.41 4.12 0.25
C PRO A 106 7.14 4.72 -1.14
N LEU A 107 7.86 4.22 -2.15
CA LEU A 107 7.60 4.56 -3.55
C LEU A 107 6.23 4.02 -3.98
N LEU A 108 5.89 2.83 -3.48
CA LEU A 108 4.63 2.14 -3.76
C LEU A 108 4.02 1.62 -2.45
N HIS A 109 2.75 1.93 -2.22
CA HIS A 109 1.97 1.33 -1.15
C HIS A 109 0.75 0.63 -1.75
N VAL A 110 0.75 -0.70 -1.69
CA VAL A 110 -0.34 -1.54 -2.18
C VAL A 110 -1.16 -2.06 -1.03
N PHE A 111 -2.47 -1.91 -1.15
CA PHE A 111 -3.45 -2.37 -0.17
C PHE A 111 -4.74 -2.81 -0.85
N GLY A 112 -5.71 -3.26 -0.06
CA GLY A 112 -7.01 -3.69 -0.57
C GLY A 112 -8.11 -3.43 0.45
N HIS A 113 -8.89 -4.48 0.73
CA HIS A 113 -9.97 -4.52 1.73
C HIS A 113 -11.21 -3.66 1.40
N ILE A 114 -11.04 -2.41 0.97
CA ILE A 114 -12.15 -1.50 0.65
C ILE A 114 -12.48 -1.57 -0.84
N HIS A 115 -13.39 -2.46 -1.20
CA HIS A 115 -13.69 -2.79 -2.60
C HIS A 115 -14.28 -1.63 -3.39
N GLU A 116 -15.09 -0.79 -2.75
CA GLU A 116 -15.73 0.37 -3.36
C GLU A 116 -14.79 1.54 -3.64
N ALA A 117 -13.58 1.51 -3.09
CA ALA A 117 -12.58 2.55 -3.23
C ALA A 117 -11.30 2.07 -3.95
N ARG A 118 -11.42 1.04 -4.79
CA ARG A 118 -10.33 0.57 -5.67
C ARG A 118 -9.67 1.71 -6.44
N GLY A 119 -8.50 1.47 -7.02
CA GLY A 119 -7.85 2.39 -7.96
C GLY A 119 -6.44 2.77 -7.52
N ALA A 120 -5.91 3.86 -8.08
CA ALA A 120 -4.59 4.36 -7.77
C ALA A 120 -4.57 5.89 -7.70
N VAL A 121 -3.77 6.44 -6.79
CA VAL A 121 -3.51 7.88 -6.69
C VAL A 121 -2.03 8.13 -6.43
N ARG A 122 -1.55 9.28 -6.88
CA ARG A 122 -0.23 9.79 -6.49
C ARG A 122 -0.43 10.68 -5.27
N TYR A 123 0.18 10.30 -4.16
CA TYR A 123 0.07 11.00 -2.89
C TYR A 123 1.35 11.78 -2.62
N SER A 124 1.24 13.10 -2.51
CA SER A 124 2.38 13.98 -2.23
C SER A 124 2.46 14.27 -0.72
N TRP A 125 3.64 14.10 -0.13
CA TRP A 125 3.88 14.35 1.28
C TRP A 125 4.43 15.77 1.47
N SER A 126 3.68 16.65 2.14
CA SER A 126 4.19 17.95 2.58
C SER A 126 5.12 17.77 3.79
N GLN A 127 6.27 18.44 3.79
CA GLN A 127 7.03 18.63 5.03
C GLN A 127 6.19 19.51 5.97
N ALA A 128 6.09 19.14 7.26
CA ALA A 128 5.81 20.13 8.28
C ALA A 128 7.06 21.05 8.35
N GLU A 129 6.86 22.36 8.49
CA GLU A 129 7.89 23.41 8.40
C GLU A 129 8.92 23.39 9.55
N GLU A 130 9.58 22.27 9.81
CA GLU A 130 10.64 22.14 10.80
C GLU A 130 11.92 21.64 10.11
N ASP A 131 12.62 22.52 9.38
CA ASP A 131 14.01 22.88 9.72
C ASP A 131 14.55 23.99 8.80
N GLN A 132 15.22 24.97 9.41
CA GLN A 132 15.99 26.00 8.70
C GLN A 132 17.30 25.38 8.21
N GLY A 133 17.31 24.85 6.99
CA GLY A 133 18.54 24.35 6.39
C GLY A 133 18.28 23.70 5.05
N THR A 134 18.85 24.29 3.99
CA THR A 134 18.73 23.88 2.60
C THR A 134 18.85 22.36 2.39
N SER A 135 17.73 21.69 2.15
CA SER A 135 17.69 20.35 1.57
C SER A 135 16.90 20.44 0.25
N PRO A 136 17.50 20.10 -0.91
CA PRO A 136 16.83 20.13 -2.21
C PRO A 136 15.96 18.89 -2.45
N LEU A 137 15.52 18.20 -1.39
CA LEU A 137 14.70 17.00 -1.53
C LEU A 137 13.28 17.42 -1.87
N GLY A 138 13.00 17.39 -3.18
CA GLY A 138 11.72 17.71 -3.79
C GLY A 138 10.54 16.92 -3.24
N ILE A 139 9.37 17.18 -3.83
CA ILE A 139 8.10 16.54 -3.50
C ILE A 139 8.32 15.02 -3.32
N ARG A 140 8.11 14.52 -2.10
CA ARG A 140 8.13 13.09 -1.80
C ARG A 140 6.77 12.54 -2.20
N GLU A 141 6.74 11.57 -3.10
CA GLU A 141 5.50 11.00 -3.61
C GLU A 141 5.44 9.49 -3.38
N THR A 142 4.26 9.01 -3.03
CA THR A 142 3.94 7.58 -2.98
C THR A 142 2.85 7.28 -4.00
N ILE A 143 3.03 6.23 -4.81
CA ILE A 143 1.94 5.65 -5.59
C ILE A 143 1.13 4.76 -4.65
N MET A 144 -0.09 5.17 -4.36
CA MET A 144 -1.03 4.45 -3.49
C MET A 144 -1.97 3.63 -4.36
N VAL A 145 -2.06 2.32 -4.11
CA VAL A 145 -2.86 1.40 -4.93
C VAL A 145 -3.80 0.59 -4.05
N ASN A 146 -5.11 0.82 -4.22
CA ASN A 146 -6.12 -0.08 -3.73
C ASN A 146 -6.41 -1.15 -4.80
N ALA A 147 -5.81 -2.32 -4.64
CA ALA A 147 -5.86 -3.47 -5.54
C ALA A 147 -7.10 -4.37 -5.30
N ALA A 148 -8.13 -3.88 -4.62
CA ALA A 148 -9.38 -4.62 -4.48
C ALA A 148 -10.06 -4.83 -5.85
N ASN A 149 -10.26 -6.10 -6.23
CA ASN A 149 -10.72 -6.48 -7.57
C ASN A 149 -12.23 -6.65 -7.69
N GLN A 150 -13.00 -6.52 -6.60
CA GLN A 150 -14.46 -6.62 -6.72
C GLN A 150 -15.00 -5.35 -7.40
N PRO A 151 -15.84 -5.47 -8.44
CA PRO A 151 -16.32 -4.34 -9.22
C PRO A 151 -17.45 -3.58 -8.50
N LEU A 152 -17.06 -2.84 -7.46
CA LEU A 152 -17.92 -2.10 -6.54
C LEU A 152 -17.57 -0.61 -6.50
N GLY A 153 -18.46 0.18 -5.91
CA GLY A 153 -18.25 1.61 -5.68
C GLY A 153 -18.46 2.49 -6.91
N ARG A 154 -18.17 3.79 -6.74
CA ARG A 154 -18.41 4.80 -7.78
C ARG A 154 -17.56 4.59 -9.03
N GLN A 155 -16.35 4.06 -8.86
CA GLN A 155 -15.46 3.77 -9.98
C GLN A 155 -15.90 2.58 -10.84
N ALA A 156 -16.89 1.80 -10.37
CA ALA A 156 -17.53 0.76 -11.17
C ALA A 156 -18.60 1.30 -12.12
N ILE A 157 -18.81 2.62 -12.17
CA ILE A 157 -19.87 3.29 -12.95
C ILE A 157 -19.23 4.33 -13.86
N LYS A 158 -19.55 4.28 -15.17
CA LYS A 158 -19.09 5.29 -16.12
C LYS A 158 -19.75 6.65 -15.84
N PRO A 159 -19.01 7.76 -15.93
CA PRO A 159 -19.60 9.10 -15.87
C PRO A 159 -20.61 9.31 -17.01
N GLY A 160 -21.79 9.85 -16.71
CA GLY A 160 -22.80 10.21 -17.71
C GLY A 160 -24.25 9.98 -17.25
N PRO A 161 -25.25 10.50 -18.00
CA PRO A 161 -26.66 10.28 -17.68
C PRO A 161 -26.99 8.79 -17.61
N GLY A 162 -27.56 8.35 -16.48
CA GLY A 162 -27.96 6.95 -16.28
C GLY A 162 -26.85 6.00 -15.81
N GLY A 163 -25.62 6.48 -15.59
CA GLY A 163 -24.54 5.75 -14.90
C GLY A 163 -24.41 4.27 -15.28
N GLN A 164 -23.78 3.98 -16.42
CA GLN A 164 -23.63 2.60 -16.87
C GLN A 164 -22.58 1.85 -16.04
N ARG A 165 -22.95 0.71 -15.47
CA ARG A 165 -22.01 -0.19 -14.78
C ARG A 165 -20.94 -0.69 -15.75
N ILE A 166 -19.68 -0.62 -15.34
CA ILE A 166 -18.57 -1.19 -16.09
C ILE A 166 -18.68 -2.72 -16.01
N PRO A 167 -18.65 -3.44 -17.13
CA PRO A 167 -18.72 -4.90 -17.12
C PRO A 167 -17.48 -5.48 -16.43
N CYS A 168 -17.62 -6.68 -15.85
CA CYS A 168 -16.49 -7.42 -15.31
C CYS A 168 -15.42 -7.60 -16.41
N GLY A 169 -14.16 -7.25 -16.11
CA GLY A 169 -13.07 -7.27 -17.10
C GLY A 169 -13.14 -6.16 -18.17
N GLY A 170 -14.08 -5.22 -18.04
CA GLY A 170 -14.20 -4.06 -18.94
C GLY A 170 -13.11 -3.00 -18.70
N PRO A 171 -12.97 -2.01 -19.61
CA PRO A 171 -11.86 -1.06 -19.63
C PRO A 171 -11.76 -0.12 -18.41
N GLY A 172 -12.71 -0.13 -17.47
CA GLY A 172 -12.63 0.59 -16.19
C GLY A 172 -12.06 -0.24 -15.03
N PHE A 173 -11.91 -1.56 -15.21
CA PHE A 173 -11.27 -2.48 -14.27
C PHE A 173 -9.90 -2.91 -14.79
N GLN A 174 -9.05 -1.94 -15.13
CA GLN A 174 -7.70 -2.25 -15.56
C GLN A 174 -6.88 -2.77 -14.38
N PRO A 175 -6.05 -3.80 -14.60
CA PRO A 175 -5.07 -4.21 -13.61
C PRO A 175 -4.10 -3.06 -13.35
N VAL A 176 -3.72 -2.86 -12.10
CA VAL A 176 -2.57 -2.01 -11.78
C VAL A 176 -1.34 -2.89 -11.96
N ILE A 177 -0.60 -2.62 -13.03
CA ILE A 177 0.67 -3.28 -13.32
C ILE A 177 1.76 -2.31 -12.89
N VAL A 178 2.62 -2.75 -11.98
CA VAL A 178 3.82 -2.00 -11.59
C VAL A 178 5.02 -2.71 -12.20
N ASP A 179 5.78 -1.98 -12.99
CA ASP A 179 7.08 -2.41 -13.48
C ASP A 179 8.17 -1.83 -12.59
N LEU A 180 9.07 -2.68 -12.10
CA LEU A 180 10.13 -2.30 -11.17
C LEU A 180 11.43 -2.09 -11.97
N LEU A 181 11.79 -0.82 -12.18
CA LEU A 181 12.96 -0.45 -12.96
C LEU A 181 14.27 -0.70 -12.18
N ASP A 182 15.18 -1.48 -12.76
CA ASP A 182 16.48 -1.79 -12.17
C ASP A 182 17.48 -0.62 -12.14
N MET A 183 17.22 0.45 -12.91
CA MET A 183 18.15 1.57 -13.05
C MET A 183 17.90 2.56 -11.92
N ALA A 184 18.82 2.67 -10.97
CA ALA A 184 18.86 3.83 -10.10
C ALA A 184 19.14 5.05 -10.98
N ILE A 185 18.12 5.88 -11.24
CA ILE A 185 18.35 7.21 -11.78
C ILE A 185 19.09 7.97 -10.68
N ARG A 186 20.42 7.92 -10.69
CA ARG A 186 21.22 8.90 -9.98
C ARG A 186 21.04 10.20 -10.77
N PRO A 187 20.50 11.27 -10.17
CA PRO A 187 20.58 12.58 -10.82
C PRO A 187 22.06 12.86 -11.05
N GLU A 188 22.44 13.16 -12.28
CA GLU A 188 23.77 13.71 -12.54
C GLU A 188 23.86 15.04 -11.76
N MET A 189 24.93 15.19 -10.97
CA MET A 189 25.26 16.43 -10.26
C MET A 189 25.72 17.50 -11.24
#